data_AF-A0A2S8FYR9-F1
#
_entry.id   AF-A0A2S8FYR9-F1
#
_cell.length_a   1.000
_cell.length_b   1.000
_cell.length_c   1.000
_cell.angle_alpha   90.00
_cell.angle_beta   90.00
_cell.angle_gamma   90.00
#
_symmetry.space_group_name_H-M   'P 1'
#
loop_
_entity.id
_entity.type
_entity.pdbx_description
1 polymer ?
#
loop_
_entity_poly.entity_id
_entity_poly.type
_entity_poly.pdbx_seq_one_letter_code
_entity_poly.pdbx_strand_id
1 'polypeptide(L)'
;MVLVAFVVIGFAFPTSAYFLGHCLLATHTIRVTTDLAYSLWFLVVAVCQYLAVVHRSRYATFVLTTQLIVMGIVVLVVCVLNFANGWTDLDAELIVTFSIGLASLAFGLLTFVWLQGLRRAWKQGAMITKIRRYSLIHMIALVIICAGYVGIAAFHIRANTKERAIGINREEAPVTLPIDASDVSYQTIGPNYLDCDFATSESAFREWFHAGMPDKLKPTSNISLDEINDTVKVARYYTNAPPAPIGKPRSPGRGYGRRQQEVFNGLHAQWRIGNNQYEVTFDRLAGRGFYRRQTAHD
;
A
#
# COMPACT_ATOMS: atom_id res chain seq x y z
N MET A 1 -16.19 24.01 22.24
CA MET A 1 -16.59 23.65 20.86
C MET A 1 -15.58 24.12 19.81
N VAL A 2 -15.07 25.36 19.87
CA VAL A 2 -14.05 25.88 18.93
C VAL A 2 -12.78 25.03 18.88
N LEU A 3 -12.19 24.67 20.03
CA LEU A 3 -11.00 23.80 20.09
C LEU A 3 -11.25 22.42 19.45
N VAL A 4 -12.38 21.79 19.82
CA VAL A 4 -12.80 20.50 19.26
C VAL A 4 -12.95 20.57 17.74
N ALA A 5 -13.52 21.66 17.23
CA ALA A 5 -13.66 21.88 15.80
C ALA A 5 -12.33 21.98 15.07
N PHE A 6 -11.35 22.67 15.65
CA PHE A 6 -10.00 22.74 15.08
C PHE A 6 -9.29 21.40 15.10
N VAL A 7 -9.51 20.56 16.12
CA VAL A 7 -9.00 19.18 16.14
C VAL A 7 -9.64 18.35 15.03
N VAL A 8 -10.96 18.41 14.86
CA VAL A 8 -11.67 17.68 13.80
C VAL A 8 -11.22 18.15 12.41
N ILE A 9 -11.08 19.46 12.20
CA ILE A 9 -10.56 20.03 10.94
C ILE A 9 -9.11 19.59 10.70
N GLY A 10 -8.27 19.68 11.74
CA GLY A 10 -6.86 19.30 11.71
C GLY A 10 -6.63 17.80 11.53
N PHE A 11 -7.62 16.96 11.83
CA PHE A 11 -7.58 15.53 11.53
C PHE A 11 -8.14 15.22 10.14
N ALA A 12 -9.34 15.73 9.83
CA ALA A 12 -10.05 15.39 8.60
C ALA A 12 -9.32 15.86 7.33
N PHE A 13 -8.63 17.00 7.36
CA PHE A 13 -7.88 17.47 6.19
C PHE A 13 -6.66 16.61 5.85
N PRO A 14 -5.73 16.32 6.79
CA PRO A 14 -4.65 15.37 6.55
C PRO A 14 -5.15 13.99 6.13
N THR A 15 -6.24 13.49 6.73
CA THR A 15 -6.80 12.18 6.37
C THR A 15 -7.37 12.19 4.94
N SER A 16 -8.09 13.25 4.55
CA SER A 16 -8.56 13.41 3.16
C SER A 16 -7.41 13.48 2.16
N ALA A 17 -6.35 14.24 2.48
CA ALA A 17 -5.13 14.33 1.68
C ALA A 17 -4.41 12.98 1.56
N TYR A 18 -4.35 12.21 2.65
CA TYR A 18 -3.77 10.88 2.67
C TYR A 18 -4.50 9.94 1.71
N PHE A 19 -5.82 9.82 1.82
CA PHE A 19 -6.60 8.96 0.93
C PHE A 19 -6.52 9.42 -0.54
N LEU A 20 -6.51 10.73 -0.79
CA LEU A 20 -6.35 11.25 -2.15
C LEU A 20 -4.98 10.88 -2.75
N GLY A 21 -3.91 10.99 -1.96
CA GLY A 21 -2.56 10.57 -2.37
C GLY A 21 -2.48 9.07 -2.65
N HIS A 22 -3.14 8.24 -1.85
CA HIS A 22 -3.25 6.80 -2.09
C HIS A 22 -4.02 6.46 -3.38
N CYS A 23 -5.08 7.22 -3.66
CA CYS A 23 -5.88 7.08 -4.87
C CYS A 23 -5.05 7.33 -6.15
N LEU A 24 -4.12 8.29 -6.12
CA LEU A 24 -3.20 8.57 -7.24
C LEU A 24 -2.23 7.40 -7.53
N LEU A 25 -2.02 6.51 -6.57
CA LEU A 25 -1.06 5.40 -6.66
C LEU A 25 -1.75 4.03 -6.79
N ALA A 26 -3.07 3.95 -6.69
CA ALA A 26 -3.78 2.69 -6.71
C ALA A 26 -3.93 2.20 -8.17
N THR A 27 -3.50 0.96 -8.42
CA THR A 27 -3.62 0.29 -9.72
C THR A 27 -4.93 -0.46 -9.89
N HIS A 28 -5.57 -0.84 -8.78
CA HIS A 28 -6.86 -1.53 -8.76
C HIS A 28 -8.02 -0.55 -8.66
N THR A 29 -8.99 -0.65 -9.57
CA THR A 29 -10.17 0.22 -9.67
C THR A 29 -11.00 0.25 -8.39
N ILE A 30 -11.18 -0.89 -7.73
CA ILE A 30 -11.95 -0.97 -6.46
C ILE A 30 -11.28 -0.12 -5.38
N ARG A 31 -9.95 -0.24 -5.22
CA ARG A 31 -9.19 0.51 -4.20
C ARG A 31 -9.22 2.02 -4.47
N VAL A 32 -9.09 2.42 -5.74
CA VAL A 32 -9.26 3.81 -6.20
C VAL A 32 -10.62 4.36 -5.77
N THR A 33 -11.71 3.63 -6.06
CA THR A 33 -13.06 4.11 -5.73
C THR A 33 -13.29 4.26 -4.23
N THR A 34 -12.78 3.33 -3.42
CA THR A 34 -12.90 3.37 -1.97
C THR A 34 -12.09 4.52 -1.37
N ASP A 35 -10.83 4.68 -1.76
CA ASP A 35 -9.96 5.76 -1.28
C ASP A 35 -10.51 7.14 -1.67
N LEU A 36 -11.03 7.29 -2.90
CA LEU A 36 -11.67 8.53 -3.34
C LEU A 36 -12.93 8.84 -2.52
N ALA A 37 -13.78 7.84 -2.25
CA ALA A 37 -14.98 8.02 -1.45
C ALA A 37 -14.65 8.47 -0.02
N TYR A 38 -13.65 7.86 0.61
CA TYR A 38 -13.16 8.30 1.92
C TYR A 38 -12.59 9.71 1.88
N SER A 39 -11.75 10.02 0.89
CA SER A 39 -11.16 11.34 0.74
C SER A 39 -12.22 12.44 0.63
N LEU A 40 -13.24 12.22 -0.20
CA LEU A 40 -14.37 13.14 -0.37
C LEU A 40 -15.19 13.27 0.91
N TRP A 41 -15.44 12.16 1.61
CA TRP A 41 -16.18 12.19 2.87
C TRP A 41 -15.47 13.03 3.94
N PHE A 42 -14.17 12.80 4.16
CA PHE A 42 -13.37 13.59 5.10
C PHE A 42 -13.30 15.07 4.71
N LEU A 43 -13.21 15.37 3.41
CA LEU A 43 -13.25 16.75 2.93
C LEU A 43 -14.59 17.44 3.25
N VAL A 44 -15.70 16.74 3.03
CA VAL A 44 -17.05 17.26 3.36
C VAL A 44 -17.18 17.47 4.87
N VAL A 45 -16.69 16.54 5.70
CA VAL A 45 -16.66 16.70 7.17
C VAL A 45 -15.86 17.95 7.57
N ALA A 46 -14.67 18.14 7.02
CA ALA A 46 -13.83 19.30 7.31
C ALA A 46 -14.50 20.63 6.91
N VAL A 47 -15.08 20.69 5.71
CA VAL A 47 -15.80 21.86 5.21
C VAL A 47 -17.03 22.16 6.05
N CYS A 48 -17.85 21.15 6.35
CA CYS A 48 -19.04 21.33 7.18
C CYS A 48 -18.69 21.73 8.61
N GLN A 49 -17.62 21.18 9.20
CA GLN A 49 -17.12 21.58 10.53
C GLN A 49 -16.65 23.04 10.52
N TYR A 50 -15.92 23.46 9.50
CA TYR A 50 -15.50 24.85 9.33
C TYR A 50 -16.71 25.79 9.21
N LEU A 51 -17.68 25.45 8.36
CA LEU A 51 -18.89 26.24 8.18
C LEU A 51 -19.77 26.26 9.46
N ALA A 52 -19.83 25.15 10.21
CA ALA A 52 -20.59 25.04 11.44
C ALA A 52 -20.02 25.93 12.57
N VAL A 53 -18.70 26.09 12.63
CA VAL A 53 -18.04 26.81 13.74
C VAL A 53 -17.70 28.25 13.37
N VAL A 54 -17.10 28.46 12.21
CA VAL A 54 -16.64 29.79 11.78
C VAL A 54 -17.78 30.61 11.19
N HIS A 55 -18.60 29.98 10.35
CA HIS A 55 -19.75 30.64 9.73
C HIS A 55 -21.05 30.45 10.51
N ARG A 56 -21.03 29.67 11.60
CA ARG A 56 -22.21 29.35 12.43
C ARG A 56 -23.40 28.86 11.59
N SER A 57 -23.12 28.13 10.51
CA SER A 57 -24.13 27.68 9.56
C SER A 57 -24.95 26.52 10.15
N ARG A 58 -26.26 26.73 10.30
CA ARG A 58 -27.21 25.71 10.78
C ARG A 58 -27.29 24.50 9.84
N TYR A 59 -27.30 24.77 8.53
CA TYR A 59 -27.35 23.72 7.51
C TYR A 59 -26.10 22.87 7.53
N ALA A 60 -24.91 23.48 7.59
CA ALA A 60 -23.65 22.73 7.67
C ALA A 60 -23.56 21.90 8.95
N THR A 61 -24.01 22.45 10.09
CA THR A 61 -24.05 21.73 11.36
C THR A 61 -24.99 20.53 11.28
N PHE A 62 -26.19 20.70 10.68
CA PHE A 62 -27.15 19.61 10.51
C PHE A 62 -26.62 18.48 9.60
N VAL A 63 -26.04 18.84 8.45
CA VAL A 63 -25.44 17.87 7.52
C VAL A 63 -24.31 17.11 8.22
N LEU A 64 -23.41 17.81 8.90
CA LEU A 64 -22.30 17.22 9.65
C LEU A 64 -22.79 16.26 10.74
N THR A 65 -23.74 16.70 11.57
CA THR A 65 -24.32 15.86 12.62
C THR A 65 -24.92 14.59 12.05
N THR A 66 -25.69 14.71 10.96
CA THR A 66 -26.33 13.56 10.30
C THR A 66 -25.28 12.59 9.77
N GLN A 67 -24.25 13.09 9.09
CA GLN A 67 -23.18 12.27 8.54
C GLN A 67 -22.39 11.53 9.63
N LEU A 68 -21.99 12.22 10.70
CA LEU A 68 -21.24 11.62 11.79
C LEU A 68 -22.04 10.55 12.55
N ILE A 69 -23.34 10.79 12.78
CA ILE A 69 -24.21 9.81 13.42
C ILE A 69 -24.43 8.60 12.52
N VAL A 70 -24.80 8.80 11.26
CA VAL A 70 -25.06 7.70 10.32
C VAL A 70 -23.80 6.87 10.13
N MET A 71 -22.65 7.48 9.90
CA MET A 71 -21.38 6.74 9.78
C MET A 71 -21.00 6.03 11.07
N GLY A 72 -21.17 6.67 12.23
CA GLY A 72 -20.93 6.04 13.52
C GLY A 72 -21.78 4.78 13.72
N ILE A 73 -23.08 4.85 13.40
CA ILE A 73 -24.00 3.70 13.45
C ILE A 73 -23.55 2.61 12.49
N VAL A 74 -23.28 2.94 11.22
CA VAL A 74 -22.87 1.96 10.21
C VAL A 74 -21.59 1.24 10.63
N VAL A 75 -20.57 1.98 11.08
CA VAL A 75 -19.29 1.42 11.54
C VAL A 75 -19.48 0.49 12.74
N LEU A 76 -20.30 0.88 13.71
CA LEU A 76 -20.59 0.05 14.88
C LEU A 76 -21.39 -1.21 14.52
N VAL A 77 -22.36 -1.10 13.61
CA VAL A 77 -23.12 -2.25 13.12
C VAL A 77 -22.20 -3.24 12.40
N VAL A 78 -21.33 -2.75 11.51
CA VAL A 78 -20.32 -3.61 10.85
C VAL A 78 -19.41 -4.28 11.87
N CYS A 79 -18.96 -3.54 12.89
CA CYS A 79 -18.14 -4.09 13.96
C CYS A 79 -18.87 -5.20 14.74
N VAL A 80 -20.15 -5.00 15.09
CA VAL A 80 -20.98 -5.99 15.79
C VAL A 80 -21.24 -7.21 14.91
N LEU A 81 -21.50 -7.03 13.62
CA LEU A 81 -21.71 -8.13 12.68
C LEU A 81 -20.43 -8.97 12.51
N ASN A 82 -19.27 -8.33 12.38
CA ASN A 82 -17.98 -9.04 12.31
C ASN A 82 -17.73 -9.84 13.59
N PHE A 83 -18.00 -9.24 14.76
CA PHE A 83 -17.89 -9.93 16.04
C PHE A 83 -18.85 -11.13 16.14
N ALA A 84 -20.11 -10.96 15.73
CA ALA A 84 -21.12 -12.02 15.75
C ALA A 84 -20.80 -13.18 14.79
N ASN A 85 -20.10 -12.91 13.69
CA ASN A 85 -19.69 -13.92 12.71
C ASN A 85 -18.48 -14.75 13.14
N GLY A 86 -17.97 -14.58 14.37
CA GLY A 86 -16.85 -15.37 14.87
C GLY A 86 -15.49 -14.95 14.30
N TRP A 87 -15.40 -13.74 13.72
CA TRP A 87 -14.13 -13.13 13.34
C TRP A 87 -13.53 -12.55 14.63
N THR A 88 -13.10 -13.44 15.52
CA THR A 88 -12.75 -13.16 16.93
C THR A 88 -11.27 -12.97 17.17
N ASP A 89 -10.44 -12.96 16.13
CA ASP A 89 -9.12 -12.38 16.27
C ASP A 89 -9.37 -10.90 16.56
N LEU A 90 -9.17 -10.54 17.84
CA LEU A 90 -9.22 -9.19 18.39
C LEU A 90 -8.04 -8.40 17.80
N ASP A 91 -8.02 -8.34 16.49
CA ASP A 91 -7.03 -7.65 15.71
C ASP A 91 -7.15 -6.17 16.03
N ALA A 92 -6.00 -5.50 16.03
CA ALA A 92 -5.91 -4.06 16.26
C ALA A 92 -6.89 -3.29 15.36
N GLU A 93 -7.23 -3.84 14.19
CA GLU A 93 -8.22 -3.29 13.26
C GLU A 93 -9.61 -3.18 13.89
N LEU A 94 -10.13 -4.21 14.55
CA LEU A 94 -11.48 -4.18 15.13
C LEU A 94 -11.61 -3.14 16.25
N ILE A 95 -10.58 -3.05 17.11
CA ILE A 95 -10.51 -2.05 18.20
C ILE A 95 -10.47 -0.63 17.61
N VAL A 96 -9.68 -0.42 16.56
CA VAL A 96 -9.59 0.87 15.86
C VAL A 96 -10.93 1.22 15.21
N THR A 97 -11.57 0.30 14.50
CA THR A 97 -12.87 0.51 13.85
C THR A 97 -13.96 0.85 14.88
N PHE A 98 -14.03 0.10 15.97
CA PHE A 98 -14.98 0.38 17.07
C PHE A 98 -14.76 1.76 17.69
N SER A 99 -13.49 2.12 17.95
CA SER A 99 -13.12 3.42 18.50
C SER A 99 -13.51 4.57 17.58
N ILE A 100 -13.33 4.41 16.27
CA ILE A 100 -13.75 5.39 15.26
C ILE A 100 -15.28 5.54 15.25
N GLY A 101 -16.03 4.44 15.35
CA GLY A 101 -17.49 4.46 15.40
C GLY A 101 -18.01 5.23 16.62
N LEU A 102 -17.48 4.95 17.81
CA LEU A 102 -17.83 5.66 19.04
C LEU A 102 -17.46 7.14 19.01
N ALA A 103 -16.24 7.47 18.55
CA ALA A 103 -15.81 8.86 18.41
C ALA A 103 -16.73 9.63 17.46
N SER A 104 -17.11 9.03 16.32
CA SER A 104 -18.03 9.64 15.36
C SER A 104 -19.38 9.94 15.98
N LEU A 105 -19.95 9.01 16.75
CA LEU A 105 -21.20 9.25 17.49
C LEU A 105 -21.06 10.39 18.50
N ALA A 106 -19.99 10.38 19.31
CA ALA A 106 -19.75 11.40 20.32
C ALA A 106 -19.63 12.80 19.68
N PHE A 107 -18.92 12.93 18.57
CA PHE A 107 -18.84 14.18 17.81
C PHE A 107 -20.19 14.57 17.17
N GLY A 108 -20.95 13.60 16.66
CA GLY A 108 -22.32 13.80 16.18
C GLY A 108 -23.23 14.40 17.25
N LEU A 109 -23.19 13.86 18.47
CA LEU A 109 -23.96 14.37 19.60
C LEU A 109 -23.50 15.77 20.04
N LEU A 110 -22.19 16.01 20.08
CA LEU A 110 -21.64 17.33 20.42
C LEU A 110 -22.03 18.40 19.39
N THR A 111 -22.03 18.06 18.10
CA THR A 111 -22.49 18.95 17.02
C THR A 111 -24.00 19.17 17.06
N PHE A 112 -24.78 18.18 17.50
CA PHE A 112 -26.22 18.35 17.74
C PHE A 112 -26.50 19.35 18.87
N VAL A 113 -25.79 19.26 19.99
CA VAL A 113 -25.89 20.24 21.09
C VAL A 113 -25.55 21.64 20.58
N TRP A 114 -24.50 21.77 19.76
CA TRP A 114 -24.15 23.03 19.13
C TRP A 114 -25.26 23.57 18.21
N LEU A 115 -25.88 22.70 17.39
CA LEU A 115 -27.00 23.07 16.54
C LEU A 115 -28.17 23.62 17.36
N GLN A 116 -28.47 23.03 18.52
CA GLN A 116 -29.49 23.56 19.42
C GLN A 116 -29.10 24.95 19.97
N GLY A 117 -27.84 25.13 20.36
CA GLY A 117 -27.30 26.42 20.79
C GLY A 117 -27.46 27.50 19.71
N LEU A 118 -27.09 27.19 18.46
CA LEU A 118 -27.27 28.10 17.32
C LEU A 118 -28.74 28.44 17.06
N ARG A 119 -29.65 27.46 17.19
CA ARG A 119 -31.10 27.69 17.06
C ARG A 119 -31.61 28.64 18.15
N ARG A 120 -31.15 28.48 19.39
CA ARG A 120 -31.53 29.36 20.51
C ARG A 120 -31.00 30.79 20.33
N ALA A 121 -29.71 30.93 19.99
CA ALA A 121 -29.08 32.23 19.77
C ALA A 121 -29.75 33.02 18.63
N TRP A 122 -30.18 32.33 17.56
CA TRP A 122 -30.94 32.93 16.47
C TRP A 122 -32.30 33.45 16.91
N LYS A 123 -33.04 32.66 17.70
CA LYS A 123 -34.35 33.09 18.26
C LYS A 123 -34.21 34.32 19.16
N GLN A 124 -33.06 34.49 19.81
CA GLN A 124 -32.75 35.62 20.68
C GLN A 124 -32.20 36.85 19.92
N GLY A 125 -32.08 36.81 18.59
CA GLY A 125 -31.60 37.94 17.79
C GLY A 125 -30.13 38.30 17.96
N ALA A 126 -29.31 37.40 18.53
CA ALA A 126 -27.90 37.67 18.77
C ALA A 126 -27.16 37.94 17.44
N MET A 127 -26.59 39.16 17.28
CA MET A 127 -25.79 39.48 16.10
C MET A 127 -24.52 38.64 16.07
N ILE A 128 -24.30 37.97 14.93
CA ILE A 128 -23.14 37.11 14.71
C ILE A 128 -21.94 38.01 14.38
N THR A 129 -21.04 38.19 15.35
CA THR A 129 -19.75 38.86 15.12
C THR A 129 -18.87 38.03 14.19
N LYS A 130 -18.30 38.67 13.16
CA LYS A 130 -17.41 38.03 12.18
C LYS A 130 -16.05 37.76 12.84
N ILE A 131 -15.67 36.49 12.98
CA ILE A 131 -14.31 36.09 13.39
C ILE A 131 -13.36 36.28 12.20
N ARG A 132 -12.08 36.62 12.47
CA ARG A 132 -11.01 36.78 11.46
C ARG A 132 -10.97 35.53 10.54
N ARG A 133 -11.00 35.77 9.24
CA ARG A 133 -11.34 34.77 8.22
C ARG A 133 -10.08 34.21 7.55
N TYR A 134 -9.81 32.92 7.74
CA TYR A 134 -9.06 32.17 6.73
C TYR A 134 -10.06 31.80 5.62
N SER A 135 -9.82 32.20 4.38
CA SER A 135 -10.74 31.82 3.28
C SER A 135 -10.70 30.30 3.11
N LEU A 136 -11.88 29.69 2.95
CA LEU A 136 -12.07 28.25 2.68
C LEU A 136 -11.21 27.76 1.50
N ILE A 137 -10.92 28.66 0.55
CA ILE A 137 -9.98 28.43 -0.56
C ILE A 137 -8.57 28.08 -0.05
N HIS A 138 -8.06 28.77 0.97
CA HIS A 138 -6.73 28.45 1.53
C HIS A 138 -6.69 27.07 2.17
N MET A 139 -7.79 26.63 2.79
CA MET A 139 -7.86 25.29 3.39
C MET A 139 -7.93 24.20 2.32
N ILE A 140 -8.72 24.42 1.25
CA ILE A 140 -8.74 23.49 0.10
C ILE A 140 -7.36 23.44 -0.58
N ALA A 141 -6.72 24.59 -0.80
CA ALA A 141 -5.39 24.64 -1.39
C ALA A 141 -4.35 23.88 -0.54
N LEU A 142 -4.41 24.02 0.80
CA LEU A 142 -3.55 23.27 1.71
C LEU A 142 -3.76 21.76 1.58
N VAL A 143 -5.01 21.29 1.46
CA VAL A 143 -5.30 19.86 1.26
C VAL A 143 -4.70 19.34 -0.03
N ILE A 144 -4.84 20.08 -1.13
CA ILE A 144 -4.30 19.68 -2.44
C ILE A 144 -2.76 19.57 -2.35
N ILE A 145 -2.10 20.53 -1.70
CA ILE A 145 -0.64 20.52 -1.49
C ILE A 145 -0.23 19.33 -0.62
N CYS A 146 -0.91 19.11 0.52
CA CYS A 146 -0.64 17.97 1.40
C CYS A 146 -0.87 16.64 0.69
N ALA A 147 -1.92 16.52 -0.14
CA ALA A 147 -2.23 15.32 -0.90
C ALA A 147 -1.13 15.02 -1.93
N GLY A 148 -0.66 16.04 -2.63
CA GLY A 148 0.49 15.93 -3.54
C GLY A 148 1.74 15.46 -2.81
N TYR A 149 2.07 16.06 -1.65
CA TYR A 149 3.22 15.65 -0.85
C TYR A 149 3.11 14.20 -0.36
N VAL A 150 1.96 13.79 0.18
CA VAL A 150 1.72 12.41 0.61
C VAL A 150 1.79 11.45 -0.57
N GLY A 151 1.24 11.83 -1.74
CA GLY A 151 1.36 11.05 -2.97
C GLY A 151 2.81 10.83 -3.39
N ILE A 152 3.64 11.89 -3.35
CA ILE A 152 5.08 11.80 -3.63
C ILE A 152 5.81 10.91 -2.61
N ALA A 153 5.54 11.11 -1.31
CA ALA A 153 6.15 10.31 -0.25
C ALA A 153 5.76 8.83 -0.36
N ALA A 154 4.48 8.53 -0.58
CA ALA A 154 3.98 7.17 -0.76
C ALA A 154 4.52 6.53 -2.06
N PHE A 155 4.69 7.30 -3.13
CA PHE A 155 5.36 6.86 -4.35
C PHE A 155 6.81 6.46 -4.05
N HIS A 156 7.57 7.32 -3.36
CA HIS A 156 8.95 7.02 -2.97
C HIS A 156 9.06 5.80 -2.05
N ILE A 157 8.14 5.64 -1.10
CA ILE A 157 8.10 4.46 -0.24
C ILE A 157 7.85 3.21 -1.08
N ARG A 158 6.83 3.20 -1.96
CA ARG A 158 6.51 2.06 -2.81
C ARG A 158 7.63 1.72 -3.79
N ALA A 159 8.21 2.73 -4.43
CA ALA A 159 9.32 2.57 -5.36
C ALA A 159 10.56 1.96 -4.68
N ASN A 160 10.75 2.20 -3.38
CA ASN A 160 11.89 1.71 -2.61
C ASN A 160 11.55 0.58 -1.63
N THR A 161 10.32 0.06 -1.64
CA THR A 161 9.92 -1.03 -0.75
C THR A 161 10.68 -2.28 -1.17
N LYS A 162 11.45 -2.83 -0.23
CA LYS A 162 12.20 -4.06 -0.43
C LYS A 162 11.39 -5.21 0.15
N GLU A 163 10.84 -6.06 -0.70
CA GLU A 163 10.26 -7.31 -0.23
C GLU A 163 11.26 -8.42 -0.49
N ARG A 164 11.41 -9.32 0.48
CA ARG A 164 12.30 -10.47 0.37
C ARG A 164 11.60 -11.67 0.97
N ALA A 165 11.65 -12.78 0.24
CA ALA A 165 11.22 -14.08 0.74
C ALA A 165 12.29 -15.13 0.44
N ILE A 166 12.44 -16.11 1.32
CA ILE A 166 13.44 -17.18 1.20
C ILE A 166 12.75 -18.50 1.50
N GLY A 167 13.07 -19.53 0.73
CA GLY A 167 12.54 -20.88 0.86
C GLY A 167 11.02 -20.93 0.78
N ILE A 168 10.46 -20.18 -0.18
CA ILE A 168 9.03 -20.22 -0.49
C ILE A 168 8.74 -21.32 -1.53
N ASN A 169 7.46 -21.63 -1.71
CA ASN A 169 7.03 -22.49 -2.80
C ASN A 169 7.15 -21.77 -4.15
N ARG A 170 7.24 -22.57 -5.22
CA ARG A 170 7.31 -22.07 -6.60
C ARG A 170 6.13 -21.17 -6.96
N GLU A 171 4.93 -21.52 -6.50
CA GLU A 171 3.67 -20.82 -6.79
C GLU A 171 3.59 -19.44 -6.10
N GLU A 172 4.38 -19.23 -5.05
CA GLU A 172 4.44 -17.96 -4.30
C GLU A 172 5.46 -16.98 -4.90
N ALA A 173 6.26 -17.42 -5.87
CA ALA A 173 7.23 -16.57 -6.53
C ALA A 173 6.55 -15.47 -7.37
N PRO A 174 7.10 -14.25 -7.44
CA PRO A 174 6.54 -13.16 -8.23
C PRO A 174 6.69 -13.36 -9.75
N VAL A 175 7.27 -14.48 -10.17
CA VAL A 175 7.53 -14.88 -11.56
C VAL A 175 7.25 -16.37 -11.73
N THR A 176 6.84 -16.77 -12.93
CA THR A 176 6.72 -18.19 -13.29
C THR A 176 8.11 -18.81 -13.35
N LEU A 177 8.34 -19.86 -12.59
CA LEU A 177 9.60 -20.60 -12.51
C LEU A 177 9.48 -21.98 -13.19
N PRO A 178 10.61 -22.67 -13.48
CA PRO A 178 10.59 -24.03 -14.00
C PRO A 178 9.74 -24.98 -13.14
N ILE A 179 9.19 -26.03 -13.75
CA ILE A 179 8.23 -26.92 -13.07
C ILE A 179 8.85 -27.67 -11.87
N ASP A 180 10.16 -27.92 -11.91
CA ASP A 180 10.94 -28.58 -10.87
C ASP A 180 11.59 -27.60 -9.86
N ALA A 181 11.26 -26.31 -9.96
CA ALA A 181 11.89 -25.29 -9.14
C ALA A 181 11.58 -25.49 -7.65
N SER A 182 12.64 -25.50 -6.84
CA SER A 182 12.58 -25.66 -5.39
C SER A 182 13.56 -24.70 -4.70
N ASP A 183 13.47 -24.58 -3.36
CA ASP A 183 14.31 -23.67 -2.57
C ASP A 183 14.35 -22.25 -3.14
N VAL A 184 13.17 -21.72 -3.43
CA VAL A 184 12.99 -20.45 -4.12
C VAL A 184 13.21 -19.30 -3.15
N SER A 185 14.00 -18.33 -3.56
CA SER A 185 14.19 -17.09 -2.83
C SER A 185 14.15 -15.92 -3.79
N TYR A 186 13.58 -14.80 -3.37
CA TYR A 186 13.51 -13.60 -4.19
C TYR A 186 13.70 -12.33 -3.38
N GLN A 187 14.09 -11.27 -4.09
CA GLN A 187 14.04 -9.91 -3.62
C GLN A 187 13.42 -9.02 -4.70
N THR A 188 12.41 -8.23 -4.33
CA THR A 188 11.90 -7.12 -5.14
C THR A 188 12.36 -5.79 -4.54
N ILE A 189 12.57 -4.79 -5.38
CA ILE A 189 12.74 -3.39 -4.96
C ILE A 189 11.80 -2.55 -5.82
N GLY A 190 10.64 -2.22 -5.24
CA GLY A 190 9.53 -1.63 -5.98
C GLY A 190 9.17 -2.43 -7.24
N PRO A 191 8.60 -1.78 -8.28
CA PRO A 191 8.26 -2.47 -9.53
C PRO A 191 9.48 -2.74 -10.43
N ASN A 192 10.59 -2.06 -10.19
CA ASN A 192 11.70 -1.91 -11.14
C ASN A 192 12.80 -2.94 -10.97
N TYR A 193 12.81 -3.67 -9.86
CA TYR A 193 13.83 -4.66 -9.57
C TYR A 193 13.20 -5.95 -9.06
N LEU A 194 13.61 -7.07 -9.64
CA LEU A 194 13.34 -8.41 -9.16
C LEU A 194 14.59 -9.26 -9.36
N ASP A 195 14.97 -9.99 -8.33
CA ASP A 195 16.08 -10.93 -8.35
C ASP A 195 15.62 -12.19 -7.65
N CYS A 196 15.74 -13.34 -8.31
CA CYS A 196 15.20 -14.62 -7.87
C CYS A 196 16.27 -15.69 -8.04
N ASP A 197 16.43 -16.55 -7.03
CA ASP A 197 17.28 -17.73 -7.08
C ASP A 197 16.50 -18.98 -6.68
N PHE A 198 16.74 -20.08 -7.37
CA PHE A 198 15.98 -21.32 -7.21
C PHE A 198 16.83 -22.53 -7.62
N ALA A 199 16.61 -23.68 -7.00
CA ALA A 199 17.18 -24.95 -7.42
C ALA A 199 16.35 -25.56 -8.56
N THR A 200 17.00 -26.07 -9.61
CA THR A 200 16.37 -26.66 -10.81
C THR A 200 17.38 -27.51 -11.57
N SER A 201 16.91 -28.38 -12.46
CA SER A 201 17.77 -29.07 -13.44
C SER A 201 18.14 -28.20 -14.64
N GLU A 202 19.27 -28.48 -15.30
CA GLU A 202 19.68 -27.74 -16.51
C GLU A 202 18.63 -27.88 -17.62
N SER A 203 18.05 -29.07 -17.77
CA SER A 203 17.01 -29.35 -18.75
C SER A 203 15.75 -28.50 -18.52
N ALA A 204 15.26 -28.44 -17.28
CA ALA A 204 14.08 -27.65 -16.94
C ALA A 204 14.36 -26.15 -17.06
N PHE A 205 15.56 -25.71 -16.73
CA PHE A 205 15.99 -24.32 -16.93
C PHE A 205 15.99 -23.92 -18.41
N ARG A 206 16.55 -24.77 -19.29
CA ARG A 206 16.54 -24.54 -20.74
C ARG A 206 15.13 -24.51 -21.30
N GLU A 207 14.30 -25.48 -20.93
CA GLU A 207 12.90 -25.54 -21.36
C GLU A 207 12.15 -24.29 -20.94
N TRP A 208 12.29 -23.87 -19.68
CA TRP A 208 11.69 -22.66 -19.14
C TRP A 208 12.15 -21.39 -19.86
N PHE A 209 13.44 -21.28 -20.20
CA PHE A 209 13.96 -20.16 -20.99
C PHE A 209 13.38 -20.13 -22.41
N HIS A 210 13.30 -21.29 -23.08
CA HIS A 210 12.75 -21.41 -24.43
C HIS A 210 11.22 -21.28 -24.48
N ALA A 211 10.53 -21.58 -23.37
CA ALA A 211 9.09 -21.36 -23.23
C ALA A 211 8.69 -19.87 -23.18
N GLY A 212 9.67 -18.95 -23.19
CA GLY A 212 9.46 -17.52 -23.41
C GLY A 212 9.43 -16.66 -22.15
N MET A 213 9.64 -17.26 -20.98
CA MET A 213 9.77 -16.59 -19.68
C MET A 213 8.51 -15.77 -19.27
N PRO A 214 8.26 -15.56 -17.96
CA PRO A 214 6.92 -15.26 -17.42
C PRO A 214 6.19 -14.07 -18.03
N ASP A 215 6.92 -13.11 -18.60
CA ASP A 215 6.34 -11.89 -19.13
C ASP A 215 5.82 -12.03 -20.58
N LYS A 216 6.03 -13.16 -21.29
CA LYS A 216 5.59 -13.36 -22.70
C LYS A 216 5.96 -12.19 -23.65
N LEU A 217 6.96 -11.38 -23.30
CA LEU A 217 7.14 -10.04 -23.88
C LEU A 217 7.82 -10.03 -25.27
N LYS A 218 8.28 -11.18 -25.77
CA LYS A 218 8.68 -11.50 -27.15
C LYS A 218 9.20 -12.94 -27.15
N PRO A 219 9.19 -13.67 -28.27
CA PRO A 219 9.84 -14.97 -28.30
C PRO A 219 11.33 -14.80 -27.99
N THR A 220 11.84 -15.60 -27.04
CA THR A 220 13.28 -15.79 -26.79
C THR A 220 14.00 -16.42 -27.99
N SER A 221 13.33 -16.57 -29.14
CA SER A 221 13.84 -17.19 -30.37
C SER A 221 15.11 -16.55 -30.92
N ASN A 222 15.37 -15.27 -30.60
CA ASN A 222 16.55 -14.54 -31.06
C ASN A 222 17.60 -14.32 -29.96
N ILE A 223 17.38 -14.83 -28.75
CA ILE A 223 18.31 -14.70 -27.63
C ILE A 223 18.89 -16.08 -27.37
N SER A 224 20.18 -16.26 -27.64
CA SER A 224 20.88 -17.49 -27.32
C SER A 224 21.17 -17.57 -25.83
N LEU A 225 21.08 -18.79 -25.30
CA LEU A 225 21.54 -19.11 -23.97
C LEU A 225 22.97 -19.65 -24.12
N ASP A 226 23.95 -18.79 -23.82
CA ASP A 226 25.36 -19.04 -24.11
C ASP A 226 26.06 -19.69 -22.92
N GLU A 227 27.15 -20.40 -23.19
CA GLU A 227 28.00 -20.92 -22.13
C GLU A 227 28.80 -19.79 -21.46
N ILE A 228 28.95 -19.89 -20.15
CA ILE A 228 29.71 -18.93 -19.36
C ILE A 228 31.20 -19.11 -19.65
N ASN A 229 31.78 -18.17 -20.41
CA ASN A 229 33.22 -18.11 -20.68
C ASN A 229 33.98 -17.27 -19.63
N ASP A 230 33.32 -16.26 -19.08
CA ASP A 230 33.84 -15.35 -18.05
C ASP A 230 32.97 -15.39 -16.80
N THR A 231 33.57 -15.22 -15.61
CA THR A 231 32.85 -15.28 -14.33
C THR A 231 31.67 -14.30 -14.26
N VAL A 232 30.47 -14.82 -14.02
CA VAL A 232 29.23 -14.03 -13.83
C VAL A 232 28.92 -13.90 -12.35
N LYS A 233 28.60 -12.68 -11.89
CA LYS A 233 28.23 -12.40 -10.50
C LYS A 233 26.72 -12.41 -10.30
N VAL A 234 26.22 -13.44 -9.61
CA VAL A 234 24.82 -13.57 -9.24
C VAL A 234 24.63 -13.27 -7.76
N ALA A 235 23.41 -12.91 -7.34
CA ALA A 235 23.11 -12.75 -5.93
C ALA A 235 22.38 -13.98 -5.42
N ARG A 236 22.76 -14.42 -4.21
CA ARG A 236 22.09 -15.50 -3.50
C ARG A 236 21.54 -15.00 -2.19
N TYR A 237 20.29 -15.37 -1.92
CA TYR A 237 19.62 -15.06 -0.67
C TYR A 237 19.65 -16.28 0.25
N TYR A 238 19.97 -16.06 1.54
CA TYR A 238 19.99 -17.14 2.53
C TYR A 238 19.40 -16.69 3.86
N THR A 239 18.82 -17.65 4.58
CA THR A 239 18.41 -17.48 5.97
C THR A 239 19.55 -17.90 6.89
N ASN A 240 19.96 -17.01 7.80
CA ASN A 240 20.78 -17.35 8.97
C ASN A 240 19.92 -17.93 10.10
N ALA A 241 18.60 -17.93 9.95
CA ALA A 241 17.67 -18.50 10.92
C ALA A 241 17.51 -20.02 10.67
N PRO A 242 17.44 -20.85 11.73
CA PRO A 242 17.12 -22.27 11.59
C PRO A 242 15.75 -22.44 10.90
N PRO A 243 15.52 -23.58 10.22
CA PRO A 243 14.26 -23.85 9.53
C PRO A 243 13.08 -23.67 10.49
N ALA A 244 12.07 -22.91 10.04
CA ALA A 244 10.86 -22.72 10.82
C ALA A 244 10.18 -24.08 11.06
N PRO A 245 9.64 -24.33 12.27
CA PRO A 245 8.82 -25.50 12.53
C PRO A 245 7.68 -25.57 11.51
N ILE A 246 7.41 -26.79 11.02
CA ILE A 246 6.34 -27.07 10.06
C ILE A 246 5.02 -26.47 10.58
N GLY A 247 4.33 -25.70 9.72
CA GLY A 247 3.00 -25.15 10.01
C GLY A 247 2.95 -23.76 10.64
N LYS A 248 4.08 -23.03 10.77
CA LYS A 248 4.06 -21.62 11.18
C LYS A 248 4.55 -20.70 10.05
N PRO A 249 3.83 -19.61 9.73
CA PRO A 249 4.31 -18.63 8.76
C PRO A 249 5.62 -17.99 9.26
N ARG A 250 6.63 -17.92 8.37
CA ARG A 250 7.91 -17.28 8.69
C ARG A 250 7.68 -15.79 8.96
N SER A 251 8.07 -15.31 10.14
CA SER A 251 8.09 -13.87 10.40
C SER A 251 9.13 -13.19 9.50
N PRO A 252 8.77 -12.14 8.73
CA PRO A 252 9.63 -11.54 7.70
C PRO A 252 10.84 -10.73 8.22
N GLY A 253 11.29 -10.92 9.47
CA GLY A 253 12.09 -9.90 10.17
C GLY A 253 13.50 -10.26 10.68
N ARG A 254 13.96 -11.52 10.68
CA ARG A 254 15.25 -11.85 11.34
C ARG A 254 16.13 -12.80 10.52
N GLY A 255 17.29 -12.29 10.10
CA GLY A 255 18.44 -13.11 9.70
C GLY A 255 18.65 -13.34 8.20
N TYR A 256 18.13 -12.49 7.31
CA TYR A 256 18.34 -12.67 5.86
C TYR A 256 19.66 -12.07 5.37
N GLY A 257 20.52 -12.90 4.79
CA GLY A 257 21.76 -12.46 4.15
C GLY A 257 21.65 -12.39 2.62
N ARG A 258 22.47 -11.54 2.00
CA ARG A 258 22.73 -11.53 0.55
C ARG A 258 24.23 -11.76 0.37
N ARG A 259 24.60 -12.70 -0.49
CA ARG A 259 26.00 -12.91 -0.90
C ARG A 259 26.07 -12.83 -2.42
N GLN A 260 27.14 -12.24 -2.94
CA GLN A 260 27.47 -12.43 -4.34
C GLN A 260 28.10 -13.81 -4.49
N GLN A 261 27.61 -14.58 -5.46
CA GLN A 261 28.15 -15.85 -5.87
C GLN A 261 28.71 -15.68 -7.27
N GLU A 262 29.90 -16.21 -7.49
CA GLU A 262 30.57 -16.21 -8.77
C GLU A 262 30.28 -17.53 -9.48
N VAL A 263 29.70 -17.46 -10.67
CA VAL A 263 29.37 -18.60 -11.52
C VAL A 263 30.36 -18.62 -12.68
N PHE A 264 31.09 -19.72 -12.81
CA PHE A 264 32.13 -19.91 -13.83
C PHE A 264 31.85 -21.12 -14.74
N ASN A 265 30.87 -21.96 -14.41
CA ASN A 265 30.44 -23.08 -15.25
C ASN A 265 28.92 -23.14 -15.28
N GLY A 266 28.35 -22.81 -16.44
CA GLY A 266 26.92 -22.61 -16.52
C GLY A 266 26.45 -22.03 -17.84
N LEU A 267 25.23 -21.54 -17.78
CA LEU A 267 24.55 -20.91 -18.89
C LEU A 267 24.18 -19.49 -18.52
N HIS A 268 24.26 -18.57 -19.47
CA HIS A 268 23.91 -17.18 -19.24
C HIS A 268 23.24 -16.57 -20.47
N ALA A 269 22.25 -15.73 -20.23
CA ALA A 269 21.72 -14.84 -21.25
C ALA A 269 21.31 -13.51 -20.64
N GLN A 270 21.55 -12.44 -21.38
CA GLN A 270 21.15 -11.09 -21.02
C GLN A 270 20.50 -10.42 -22.23
N TRP A 271 19.40 -9.72 -21.99
CA TRP A 271 18.72 -8.95 -23.04
C TRP A 271 18.02 -7.72 -22.47
N ARG A 272 17.60 -6.83 -23.36
CA ARG A 272 16.87 -5.60 -23.01
C ARG A 272 15.52 -5.56 -23.71
N ILE A 273 14.48 -5.15 -22.98
CA ILE A 273 13.15 -4.84 -23.53
C ILE A 273 12.72 -3.50 -22.95
N GLY A 274 12.65 -2.47 -23.82
CA GLY A 274 12.44 -1.10 -23.38
C GLY A 274 13.52 -0.66 -22.38
N ASN A 275 13.10 -0.11 -21.24
CA ASN A 275 14.00 0.34 -20.19
C ASN A 275 14.40 -0.77 -19.20
N ASN A 276 14.00 -2.03 -19.45
CA ASN A 276 14.30 -3.15 -18.55
C ASN A 276 15.40 -4.04 -19.15
N GLN A 277 16.38 -4.36 -18.32
CA GLN A 277 17.39 -5.39 -18.56
C GLN A 277 16.97 -6.65 -17.82
N TYR A 278 17.06 -7.78 -18.53
CA TYR A 278 16.79 -9.11 -18.03
C TYR A 278 18.07 -9.93 -18.11
N GLU A 279 18.28 -10.75 -17.10
CA GLU A 279 19.47 -11.57 -16.96
C GLU A 279 19.03 -12.92 -16.39
N VAL A 280 19.51 -13.99 -17.00
CA VAL A 280 19.31 -15.36 -16.50
C VAL A 280 20.65 -16.04 -16.43
N THR A 281 20.87 -16.79 -15.36
CA THR A 281 22.12 -17.53 -15.17
C THR A 281 21.77 -18.89 -14.57
N PHE A 282 22.38 -19.95 -15.06
CA PHE A 282 22.29 -21.28 -14.47
C PHE A 282 23.68 -21.72 -14.03
N ASP A 283 23.84 -22.08 -12.76
CA ASP A 283 25.07 -22.62 -12.19
C ASP A 283 24.97 -24.16 -12.17
N ARG A 284 25.77 -24.82 -13.01
CA ARG A 284 25.79 -26.29 -13.13
C ARG A 284 26.31 -26.97 -11.87
N LEU A 285 27.23 -26.33 -11.15
CA LEU A 285 27.83 -26.91 -9.95
C LEU A 285 26.87 -26.86 -8.77
N ALA A 286 26.11 -25.77 -8.65
CA ALA A 286 25.12 -25.62 -7.61
C ALA A 286 23.75 -26.25 -7.97
N GLY A 287 23.48 -26.50 -9.25
CA GLY A 287 22.15 -26.91 -9.72
C GLY A 287 21.11 -25.82 -9.48
N ARG A 288 21.47 -24.56 -9.75
CA ARG A 288 20.62 -23.40 -9.43
C ARG A 288 20.46 -22.44 -10.59
N GLY A 289 19.23 -21.98 -10.78
CA GLY A 289 18.87 -20.89 -11.68
C GLY A 289 18.79 -19.56 -10.95
N PHE A 290 19.15 -18.50 -11.66
CA PHE A 290 19.07 -17.11 -11.25
C PHE A 290 18.33 -16.33 -12.30
N TYR A 291 17.42 -15.48 -11.87
CA TYR A 291 16.67 -14.56 -12.73
C TYR A 291 16.73 -13.16 -12.15
N ARG A 292 17.12 -12.19 -12.96
CA ARG A 292 17.14 -10.79 -12.58
C ARG A 292 16.46 -9.94 -13.63
N ARG A 293 15.58 -9.06 -13.16
CA ARG A 293 14.99 -7.95 -13.91
C ARG A 293 15.38 -6.66 -13.21
N GLN A 294 15.95 -5.72 -13.93
CA GLN A 294 16.27 -4.39 -13.42
C GLN A 294 15.99 -3.32 -14.48
N THR A 295 15.59 -2.12 -14.07
CA THR A 295 15.58 -0.97 -14.97
C THR A 295 17.02 -0.61 -15.34
N ALA A 296 17.33 -0.57 -16.63
CA ALA A 296 18.62 -0.15 -17.15
C ALA A 296 18.78 1.37 -16.96
N HIS A 297 19.90 1.79 -16.41
CA HIS A 297 20.34 3.18 -16.42
C HIS A 297 21.36 3.31 -17.56
N ASP A 298 21.00 4.04 -18.61
CA ASP A 298 21.92 4.43 -19.69
C ASP A 298 22.92 5.50 -19.21
#